data_AF-A0A316MNC3-F1
#
_entry.id   AF-A0A316MNC3-F1
#
_cell.length_a   1.000
_cell.length_b   1.000
_cell.length_c   1.000
_cell.angle_alpha   90.00
_cell.angle_beta   90.00
_cell.angle_gamma   90.00
#
_symmetry.space_group_name_H-M   'P 1'
#
loop_
_entity.id
_entity.type
_entity.pdbx_description
1 polymer ?
#
loop_
_entity_poly.entity_id
_entity_poly.type
_entity_poly.pdbx_seq_one_letter_code
_entity_poly.pdbx_strand_id
1 'polypeptide(L)'
;MTANRIHPIDDVLVELYFDGKKVDTYEGSGFRTVEQAIQNAYDGSERANVNIEDYVFRVTNLADHTSARYRVNAGGNVKILPEEQ
;
A
#
# COMPACT_ATOMS: atom_id res chain seq x y z
N MET A 1 -14.30 -8.56 -2.42
CA MET A 1 -12.98 -8.00 -2.06
C MET A 1 -12.98 -7.83 -0.56
N THR A 2 -12.16 -8.60 0.14
CA THR A 2 -12.04 -8.48 1.61
C THR A 2 -11.07 -7.35 1.88
N ALA A 3 -11.47 -6.34 2.65
CA ALA A 3 -10.54 -5.30 3.08
C ALA A 3 -9.42 -5.97 3.88
N ASN A 4 -8.16 -5.72 3.51
CA ASN A 4 -7.04 -6.21 4.28
C ASN A 4 -7.09 -5.56 5.67
N ARG A 5 -7.33 -6.37 6.71
CA ARG A 5 -7.51 -5.89 8.07
C ARG A 5 -6.13 -5.89 8.72
N ILE A 6 -5.57 -4.70 8.89
CA ILE A 6 -4.29 -4.54 9.57
C ILE A 6 -4.52 -4.07 10.99
N HIS A 7 -3.74 -4.60 11.92
CA HIS A 7 -3.68 -4.14 13.29
C HIS A 7 -2.37 -3.41 13.58
N PRO A 8 -2.33 -2.47 14.54
CA PRO A 8 -1.10 -1.71 14.83
C PRO A 8 0.09 -2.56 15.28
N ILE A 9 -0.15 -3.77 15.80
CA ILE A 9 0.91 -4.68 16.21
C ILE A 9 1.47 -5.50 15.04
N ASP A 10 0.77 -5.50 13.90
CA ASP A 10 1.17 -6.28 12.75
C ASP A 10 2.29 -5.56 12.00
N ASP A 11 3.27 -6.34 11.55
CA ASP A 11 4.24 -5.87 10.57
C ASP A 11 3.58 -5.88 9.19
N VAL A 12 3.66 -4.74 8.50
CA VAL A 12 3.03 -4.51 7.21
C VAL A 12 4.10 -4.16 6.18
N LEU A 13 4.11 -4.93 5.10
CA LEU A 13 4.94 -4.70 3.94
C LEU A 13 4.11 -4.00 2.86
N VAL A 14 4.57 -2.82 2.45
CA VAL A 14 3.98 -2.03 1.37
C VAL A 14 4.95 -2.01 0.20
N GLU A 15 4.56 -2.66 -0.90
CA GLU A 15 5.30 -2.62 -2.15
C GLU A 15 4.70 -1.55 -3.08
N LEU A 16 5.54 -0.67 -3.61
CA LEU A 16 5.12 0.38 -4.54
C LEU A 16 5.41 -0.09 -5.97
N TYR A 17 4.39 -0.02 -6.82
CA TYR A 17 4.49 -0.31 -8.24
C TYR A 17 4.18 0.93 -9.06
N PHE A 18 5.06 1.24 -10.01
CA PHE A 18 4.84 2.29 -11.01
C PHE A 18 4.92 1.66 -12.39
N ASP A 19 3.91 1.90 -13.23
CA ASP A 19 3.83 1.31 -14.57
C ASP A 19 4.01 -0.22 -14.57
N GLY A 20 3.41 -0.89 -13.58
CA GLY A 20 3.49 -2.35 -13.40
C GLY A 20 4.83 -2.87 -12.86
N LYS A 21 5.84 -2.01 -12.65
CA LYS A 21 7.14 -2.41 -12.10
C LYS A 21 7.26 -2.04 -10.65
N LYS A 22 7.78 -2.96 -9.83
CA LYS A 22 8.11 -2.64 -8.44
C LYS A 22 9.23 -1.62 -8.42
N VAL A 23 8.98 -0.50 -7.78
CA VAL A 23 9.87 0.65 -7.71
C VAL A 23 10.43 0.88 -6.33
N ASP A 24 9.69 0.50 -5.30
CA ASP A 24 10.11 0.66 -3.92
C ASP A 24 9.41 -0.36 -3.01
N THR A 25 9.90 -0.49 -1.78
CA THR A 25 9.32 -1.35 -0.76
C THR A 25 9.55 -0.71 0.61
N TYR A 26 8.47 -0.62 1.38
CA TYR A 26 8.46 -0.05 2.70
C TYR A 26 7.90 -1.09 3.68
N GLU A 27 8.61 -1.32 4.77
CA GLU A 27 8.18 -2.21 5.85
C GLU A 27 8.03 -1.39 7.13
N GLY A 28 6.92 -1.58 7.83
CA GLY A 28 6.69 -0.91 9.10
C GLY A 28 5.53 -1.51 9.88
N SER A 29 5.39 -1.06 11.12
CA SER A 29 4.30 -1.44 12.02
C SER A 29 3.71 -0.20 12.70
N GLY A 30 2.66 -0.37 13.49
CA GLY A 30 1.94 0.73 14.15
C GLY A 30 0.77 1.30 13.35
N PHE A 31 0.47 0.73 12.17
CA PHE A 31 -0.61 1.22 11.31
C PHE A 31 -1.99 0.77 11.80
N ARG A 32 -2.93 1.71 11.87
CA ARG A 32 -4.33 1.41 12.20
C ARG A 32 -5.17 1.12 10.96
N THR A 33 -4.72 1.58 9.79
CA THR A 33 -5.45 1.46 8.52
C THR A 33 -4.48 1.32 7.36
N VAL A 34 -4.94 0.64 6.30
CA VAL A 34 -4.17 0.48 5.06
C VAL A 34 -3.79 1.83 4.45
N GLU A 35 -4.66 2.82 4.53
CA GLU A 35 -4.39 4.18 4.07
C GLU A 35 -3.20 4.82 4.78
N GLN A 36 -3.10 4.63 6.10
CA GLN A 36 -1.97 5.12 6.87
C GLN A 36 -0.66 4.45 6.44
N ALA A 37 -0.68 3.13 6.22
CA ALA A 37 0.50 2.40 5.75
C ALA A 37 0.95 2.87 4.37
N ILE A 38 0.01 3.05 3.43
CA ILE A 38 0.28 3.55 2.08
C ILE A 38 0.86 4.96 2.12
N GLN A 39 0.28 5.86 2.92
CA GLN A 39 0.76 7.24 3.01
C GLN A 39 2.18 7.30 3.58
N ASN A 40 2.48 6.54 4.65
CA ASN A 40 3.82 6.49 5.22
C ASN A 40 4.84 5.90 4.23
N ALA A 41 4.46 4.85 3.50
CA ALA A 41 5.30 4.25 2.48
C ALA A 41 5.60 5.22 1.32
N TYR A 42 4.60 5.99 0.90
CA TYR A 42 4.75 7.00 -0.14
C TYR A 42 5.63 8.17 0.34
N ASP A 43 5.36 8.70 1.53
CA ASP A 43 6.10 9.81 2.13
C ASP A 43 7.57 9.44 2.43
N GLY A 44 7.83 8.16 2.75
CA GLY A 44 9.16 7.62 2.98
C GLY A 44 9.93 7.22 1.71
N SER A 45 9.27 7.19 0.55
CA SER A 45 9.93 6.84 -0.72
C SER A 45 10.72 8.04 -1.25
N GLU A 46 11.98 7.82 -1.67
CA GLU A 46 12.89 8.87 -2.17
C GLU A 46 12.50 9.41 -3.58
N ARG A 47 11.24 9.30 -4.00
CA ARG A 47 10.83 9.54 -5.38
C ARG A 47 10.10 10.87 -5.55
N ALA A 48 10.86 11.83 -6.05
CA ALA A 48 10.43 13.16 -6.46
C ALA A 48 9.49 13.13 -7.70
N ASN A 49 8.37 13.86 -7.61
CA ASN A 49 7.54 14.36 -8.73
C ASN A 49 6.56 13.41 -9.44
N VAL A 50 6.16 12.29 -8.85
CA VAL A 50 5.07 11.46 -9.41
C VAL A 50 3.91 11.42 -8.42
N ASN A 51 2.68 11.62 -8.90
CA ASN A 51 1.52 11.61 -8.01
C ASN A 51 1.28 10.22 -7.43
N ILE A 52 0.86 10.15 -6.17
CA ILE A 52 0.47 8.91 -5.47
C ILE A 52 -0.58 8.10 -6.25
N GLU A 53 -1.38 8.76 -7.08
CA GLU A 53 -2.44 8.19 -7.92
C GLU A 53 -1.91 7.33 -9.09
N ASP A 54 -0.67 7.55 -9.51
CA ASP A 54 -0.04 6.80 -10.58
C ASP A 54 0.59 5.50 -10.06
N TYR A 55 0.69 5.34 -8.74
CA TYR A 55 1.20 4.14 -8.10
C TYR A 55 0.10 3.14 -7.79
N VAL A 56 0.48 1.86 -7.86
CA VAL A 56 -0.27 0.75 -7.28
C VAL A 56 0.49 0.26 -6.06
N PHE A 57 -0.21 0.16 -4.93
CA PHE A 57 0.36 -0.28 -3.67
C PHE A 57 -0.11 -1.70 -3.40
N ARG A 58 0.81 -2.62 -3.17
CA ARG A 58 0.48 -3.93 -2.62
C ARG A 58 0.79 -3.92 -1.14
N VAL A 59 -0.24 -4.12 -0.33
CA VAL A 59 -0.13 -4.10 1.13
C VAL A 59 -0.30 -5.53 1.61
N THR A 60 0.76 -6.05 2.20
CA THR A 60 0.85 -7.40 2.75
C THR A 60 0.96 -7.28 4.27
N ASN A 61 0.02 -7.87 4.99
CA ASN A 61 0.14 -8.08 6.42
C ASN A 61 1.01 -9.32 6.62
N LEU A 62 2.16 -9.16 7.29
CA LEU A 62 3.10 -10.24 7.54
C LEU A 62 2.67 -11.13 8.70
N ALA A 63 1.73 -10.70 9.54
CA ALA A 63 1.25 -11.46 10.69
C ALA A 63 0.31 -12.62 10.29
N ASP A 64 -0.58 -12.38 9.33
CA ASP A 64 -1.54 -13.37 8.81
C ASP A 64 -1.31 -13.74 7.33
N HIS A 65 -0.25 -13.17 6.71
CA HIS A 65 0.13 -13.35 5.32
C HIS A 65 -0.95 -12.96 4.30
N THR A 66 -1.88 -12.06 4.65
CA THR A 66 -2.88 -11.56 3.71
C THR A 66 -2.32 -10.38 2.91
N SER A 67 -2.55 -10.39 1.60
CA SER A 67 -2.15 -9.28 0.73
C SER A 67 -3.31 -8.79 -0.11
N ALA A 68 -3.36 -7.48 -0.35
CA ALA A 68 -4.30 -6.88 -1.28
C ALA A 68 -3.64 -5.71 -2.01
N ARG A 69 -4.17 -5.38 -3.19
CA ARG A 69 -3.68 -4.26 -4.00
C ARG A 69 -4.60 -3.06 -3.88
N TYR A 70 -3.99 -1.90 -3.90
CA TYR A 70 -4.61 -0.63 -3.61
C TYR A 70 -4.14 0.43 -4.57
N ARG A 71 -5.00 1.40 -4.85
CA ARG A 71 -4.67 2.61 -5.60
C ARG A 71 -5.34 3.81 -4.95
N VAL A 72 -4.63 4.93 -4.92
CA VAL A 72 -5.19 6.21 -4.47
C VAL A 72 -5.87 6.88 -5.65
N ASN A 73 -7.09 7.39 -5.45
CA ASN A 73 -7.80 8.14 -6.49
C ASN A 73 -7.51 9.64 -6.40
N ALA A 74 -7.96 10.41 -7.41
CA ALA A 74 -7.84 11.87 -7.46
C ALA A 74 -8.46 12.65 -6.29
N GLY A 75 -9.27 11.98 -5.46
CA GLY A 75 -9.82 12.55 -4.23
C GLY A 75 -9.03 12.18 -2.98
N GLY A 76 -7.85 11.56 -3.10
CA GLY A 76 -7.04 11.10 -1.98
C GLY A 76 -7.56 9.86 -1.26
N ASN A 77 -8.53 9.13 -1.83
CA ASN A 77 -9.11 7.96 -1.19
C ASN A 77 -8.46 6.68 -1.70
N VAL A 78 -8.13 5.78 -0.78
CA VAL A 78 -7.63 4.44 -1.12
C VAL A 78 -8.77 3.53 -1.62
N LYS A 79 -8.55 2.91 -2.77
CA LYS A 79 -9.44 1.91 -3.37
C LYS A 79 -8.73 0.58 -3.51
N ILE A 80 -9.40 -0.49 -3.11
CA ILE A 80 -8.93 -1.86 -3.32
C ILE A 80 -9.12 -2.23 -4.80
N LEU A 81 -8.11 -2.86 -5.38
CA LEU A 81 -8.13 -3.39 -6.75
C LEU A 81 -8.47 -4.88 -6.72
N PRO A 82 -9.13 -5.42 -7.76
CA PRO A 82 -9.33 -6.86 -7.90
C PRO A 82 -7.97 -7.59 -7.94
N GLU A 83 -7.94 -8.83 -7.46
CA GLU A 83 -6.80 -9.73 -7.70
C GLU A 83 -6.72 -10.06 -9.21
N GLU A 84 -5.50 -10.18 -9.74
CA GLU A 84 -5.30 -10.62 -11.12
C GLU A 84 -5.70 -12.10 -11.18
N GLN A 85 -6.71 -12.40 -12.00
CA GLN A 85 -7.17 -13.77 -12.24
C GLN A 85 -6.19 -14.54 -13.13
#